data_AF-A0A8V0YQE3-F1
#
_entry.id   AF-A0A8V0YQE3-F1
#
_cell.length_a   1.000
_cell.length_b   1.000
_cell.length_c   1.000
_cell.angle_alpha   90.00
_cell.angle_beta   90.00
_cell.angle_gamma   90.00
#
_symmetry.space_group_name_H-M   'P 1'
#
loop_
_entity.id
_entity.type
_entity.pdbx_description
1 polymer ?
#
loop_
_entity_poly.entity_id
_entity_poly.type
_entity_poly.pdbx_seq_one_letter_code
_entity_poly.pdbx_strand_id
1 'polypeptide(L)'
;MHVSLLNEVSMLMFMKPEKIVSKGIPMHARRIHTPLGKKYSIPYGKKNQYILSVDRANLNRELLTAAEKYSNTKLYFGHKLIECNAELGTLIIKSSRSGQLPLEVTYDLIVGCDGAFSTVRKQFMRQTRFNYSHEYIPHGYMELTIPPRDGDFAMEPNYLHIWPRNTFMMIALPNMVITHGHGSVGLGWSLWG
;
A
#
# COMPACT_ATOMS: atom_id res chain seq x y z
N MET A 1 3.80 10.22 -9.21
CA MET A 1 4.55 9.09 -8.61
C MET A 1 3.76 7.83 -8.93
N HIS A 2 4.17 7.07 -9.94
CA HIS A 2 3.61 5.73 -10.22
C HIS A 2 4.76 4.93 -10.81
N VAL A 3 5.54 4.32 -9.91
CA VAL A 3 6.48 3.27 -10.26
C VAL A 3 5.80 1.99 -9.85
N SER A 4 5.40 1.27 -10.88
CA SER A 4 4.66 0.03 -10.87
C SER A 4 5.63 -1.12 -10.82
N LEU A 5 6.25 -1.34 -9.67
CA LEU A 5 7.11 -2.50 -9.50
C LEU A 5 6.27 -3.78 -9.53
N LEU A 6 6.81 -4.81 -10.18
CA LEU A 6 6.44 -6.23 -10.08
C LEU A 6 5.64 -6.51 -8.81
N ASN A 7 4.47 -7.16 -8.96
CA ASN A 7 3.61 -7.69 -7.90
C ASN A 7 4.25 -7.56 -6.51
N GLU A 8 3.66 -6.77 -5.60
CA GLU A 8 4.19 -6.58 -4.24
C GLU A 8 4.61 -7.93 -3.58
N VAL A 9 3.92 -9.03 -3.91
CA VAL A 9 4.24 -10.40 -3.50
C VAL A 9 5.56 -10.97 -4.06
N SER A 10 5.88 -10.71 -5.34
CA SER A 10 7.09 -11.22 -6.00
C SER A 10 8.36 -10.49 -5.54
N MET A 11 8.30 -9.17 -5.31
CA MET A 11 9.44 -8.43 -4.76
C MET A 11 9.73 -8.77 -3.29
N LEU A 12 8.70 -9.14 -2.52
CA LEU A 12 8.88 -9.63 -1.15
C LEU A 12 9.72 -10.93 -1.09
N MET A 13 9.75 -11.75 -2.14
CA MET A 13 10.64 -12.91 -2.20
C MET A 13 12.12 -12.55 -2.42
N PHE A 14 12.40 -11.39 -3.04
CA PHE A 14 13.77 -10.92 -3.30
C PHE A 14 14.30 -9.99 -2.19
N MET A 15 13.41 -9.43 -1.36
CA MET A 15 13.79 -8.71 -0.16
C MET A 15 13.99 -9.68 1.01
N LYS A 16 15.00 -9.41 1.84
CA LYS A 16 15.18 -10.08 3.13
C LYS A 16 13.97 -9.77 4.03
N PRO A 17 13.08 -10.75 4.31
CA PRO A 17 11.85 -10.51 5.06
C PRO A 17 12.12 -9.91 6.44
N GLU A 18 13.27 -10.25 7.04
CA GLU A 18 13.69 -9.73 8.34
C GLU A 18 13.69 -8.20 8.40
N LYS A 19 14.06 -7.52 7.31
CA LYS A 19 14.18 -6.05 7.27
C LYS A 19 12.82 -5.34 7.33
N ILE A 20 11.78 -5.94 6.75
CA ILE A 20 10.42 -5.41 6.81
C ILE A 20 9.77 -5.81 8.14
N VAL A 21 9.97 -7.06 8.55
CA VAL A 21 9.44 -7.57 9.82
C VAL A 21 9.98 -6.78 11.01
N SER A 22 11.27 -6.44 11.03
CA SER A 22 11.89 -5.66 12.11
C SER A 22 11.36 -4.23 12.23
N LYS A 23 10.70 -3.71 11.20
CA LYS A 23 10.16 -2.34 11.15
C LYS A 23 8.64 -2.30 11.33
N GLY A 24 7.99 -3.46 11.43
CA GLY A 24 6.55 -3.54 11.64
C GLY A 24 6.19 -3.88 13.08
N ILE A 25 4.93 -3.63 13.43
CA ILE A 25 4.39 -3.95 14.75
C ILE A 25 3.52 -5.21 14.64
N PRO A 26 3.85 -6.29 15.37
CA PRO A 26 3.08 -7.54 15.28
C PRO A 26 1.72 -7.36 15.95
N MET A 27 0.66 -7.76 15.25
CA MET A 27 -0.72 -7.78 15.73
C MET A 27 -1.18 -9.22 15.88
N HIS A 28 -1.28 -9.70 17.12
CA HIS A 28 -1.55 -11.11 17.42
C HIS A 28 -3.04 -11.44 17.40
N ALA A 29 -3.90 -10.43 17.49
CA ALA A 29 -5.35 -10.60 17.53
C ALA A 29 -6.08 -9.34 17.05
N ARG A 30 -7.36 -9.52 16.75
CA ARG A 30 -8.31 -8.42 16.59
C ARG A 30 -8.78 -8.00 17.99
N ARG A 31 -8.75 -6.70 18.29
CA ARG A 31 -9.33 -6.13 19.52
C ARG A 31 -10.65 -5.46 19.17
N ILE A 32 -11.76 -6.07 19.58
CA ILE A 32 -13.11 -5.57 19.27
C ILE A 32 -13.57 -4.62 20.37
N HIS A 33 -14.02 -3.43 19.97
CA HIS A 33 -14.59 -2.40 20.83
C HIS A 33 -16.10 -2.29 20.62
N THR A 34 -16.85 -2.77 21.61
CA THR A 34 -18.32 -2.76 21.56
C THR A 34 -18.90 -1.35 21.78
N PRO A 35 -20.16 -1.09 21.38
CA PRO A 35 -20.83 0.17 21.69
C PRO A 35 -20.93 0.50 23.19
N LEU A 36 -20.97 -0.52 24.05
CA LEU A 36 -21.02 -0.39 25.51
C LEU A 36 -19.64 -0.16 26.15
N GLY A 37 -18.58 0.03 25.36
CA GLY A 37 -17.21 0.24 25.85
C GLY A 37 -16.47 -1.03 26.30
N LYS A 38 -17.11 -2.21 26.27
CA LYS A 38 -16.44 -3.49 26.52
C LYS A 38 -15.46 -3.82 25.39
N LYS A 39 -14.31 -4.41 25.76
CA LYS A 39 -13.26 -4.87 24.85
C LYS A 39 -13.10 -6.38 24.94
N TYR A 40 -12.98 -7.06 23.80
CA TYR A 40 -12.61 -8.49 23.74
C TYR A 40 -11.66 -8.76 22.58
N SER A 41 -10.98 -9.91 22.60
CA SER A 41 -9.96 -10.24 21.60
C SER A 41 -10.26 -11.54 20.87
N ILE A 42 -10.02 -11.52 19.56
CA ILE A 42 -10.11 -12.69 18.69
C ILE A 42 -8.72 -12.93 18.08
N PRO A 43 -7.96 -13.96 18.53
CA PRO A 43 -6.69 -14.34 17.92
C PRO A 43 -6.83 -14.62 16.43
N TYR A 44 -5.77 -14.36 15.65
CA TYR A 44 -5.77 -14.68 14.22
C TYR A 44 -5.74 -16.18 13.94
N GLY A 45 -5.09 -16.97 14.81
CA GLY A 45 -4.94 -18.40 14.62
C GLY A 45 -4.27 -19.06 15.83
N LYS A 46 -3.45 -20.09 15.57
CA LYS A 46 -2.69 -20.81 16.60
C LYS A 46 -1.57 -19.92 17.17
N LYS A 47 -0.92 -20.42 18.24
CA LYS A 47 0.23 -19.76 18.87
C LYS A 47 1.27 -19.35 17.81
N ASN A 48 1.73 -18.10 17.88
CA ASN A 48 2.71 -17.44 16.99
C ASN A 48 2.22 -17.02 15.58
N GLN A 49 0.93 -17.15 15.26
CA GLN A 49 0.38 -16.56 14.03
C GLN A 49 -0.08 -15.12 14.30
N TYR A 50 0.42 -14.17 13.51
CA TYR A 50 0.09 -12.76 13.62
C TYR A 50 0.13 -12.09 12.25
N ILE A 51 -0.52 -10.94 12.13
CA ILE A 51 -0.33 -10.02 11.00
C ILE A 51 0.59 -8.87 11.45
N LEU A 52 1.16 -8.14 10.49
CA LEU A 52 2.11 -7.08 10.78
C LEU A 52 1.55 -5.74 10.31
N SER A 53 1.61 -4.71 11.15
CA SER A 53 1.40 -3.34 10.71
C SER A 53 2.69 -2.77 10.16
N VAL A 54 2.68 -2.31 8.91
CA VAL A 54 3.86 -1.80 8.20
C VAL A 54 3.51 -0.45 7.56
N ASP A 55 4.43 0.51 7.68
CA ASP A 55 4.30 1.81 7.00
C ASP A 55 4.49 1.66 5.47
N ARG A 56 3.49 2.09 4.71
CA ARG A 56 3.45 1.98 3.24
C ARG A 56 4.59 2.77 2.58
N ALA A 57 4.87 3.97 3.06
CA ALA A 57 5.88 4.83 2.46
C ALA A 57 7.29 4.24 2.64
N ASN A 58 7.59 3.73 3.84
CA ASN A 58 8.82 3.05 4.15
C ASN A 58 8.95 1.73 3.39
N LEU A 59 7.90 0.91 3.28
CA LEU A 59 7.92 -0.31 2.46
C LEU A 59 8.26 0.02 1.00
N ASN A 60 7.58 1.00 0.40
CA ASN A 60 7.87 1.42 -0.97
C ASN A 60 9.30 1.93 -1.15
N ARG A 61 9.83 2.71 -0.18
CA ARG A 61 11.21 3.18 -0.22
C ARG A 61 12.20 2.02 -0.20
N GLU A 62 11.99 1.06 0.69
CA GLU A 62 12.86 -0.12 0.81
C GLU A 62 12.82 -0.98 -0.45
N LEU A 63 11.65 -1.15 -1.07
CA LEU A 63 11.46 -1.84 -2.34
C LEU A 63 12.24 -1.13 -3.47
N LEU A 64 12.12 0.19 -3.59
CA LEU A 64 12.84 0.98 -4.61
C LEU A 64 14.35 0.91 -4.40
N THR A 65 14.84 1.11 -3.17
CA THR A 65 16.26 0.99 -2.83
C THR A 65 16.79 -0.43 -3.07
N ALA A 66 15.97 -1.47 -2.86
CA ALA A 66 16.36 -2.84 -3.20
C ALA A 66 16.49 -3.03 -4.72
N ALA A 67 15.58 -2.46 -5.51
CA ALA A 67 15.63 -2.52 -6.97
C ALA A 67 16.87 -1.81 -7.54
N GLU A 68 17.29 -0.68 -6.97
CA GLU A 68 18.48 0.08 -7.40
C GLU A 68 19.81 -0.68 -7.23
N LYS A 69 19.85 -1.72 -6.38
CA LYS A 69 21.06 -2.53 -6.19
C LYS A 69 21.41 -3.39 -7.40
N TYR A 70 20.45 -3.63 -8.28
CA TYR A 70 20.65 -4.41 -9.48
C TYR A 70 21.15 -3.50 -10.61
N SER A 71 22.37 -3.72 -11.08
CA SER A 71 23.00 -2.87 -12.11
C SER A 71 22.24 -2.82 -13.45
N ASN A 72 21.45 -3.85 -13.72
CA ASN A 72 20.58 -3.96 -14.89
C ASN A 72 19.17 -3.38 -14.67
N THR A 73 18.90 -2.77 -13.52
CA THR A 73 17.61 -2.13 -13.22
C THR A 73 17.77 -0.61 -13.21
N LYS A 74 16.84 0.09 -13.88
CA LYS A 74 16.79 1.55 -13.91
C LYS A 74 15.42 2.02 -13.45
N LEU A 75 15.40 3.02 -12.56
CA LEU A 75 14.17 3.63 -12.07
C LEU A 75 14.00 5.03 -12.66
N TYR A 76 12.89 5.24 -13.38
CA TYR A 76 12.58 6.51 -14.03
C TYR A 76 11.42 7.22 -13.31
N PHE A 77 11.72 8.07 -12.33
CA PHE A 77 10.71 8.87 -11.63
C PHE A 77 10.24 10.07 -12.46
N GLY A 78 9.01 10.54 -12.24
CA GLY A 78 8.45 11.66 -13.00
C GLY A 78 8.03 11.32 -14.43
N HIS A 79 7.97 10.03 -14.78
CA HIS A 79 7.58 9.54 -16.10
C HIS A 79 6.17 8.97 -16.01
N LYS A 80 5.19 9.65 -16.61
CA LYS A 80 3.78 9.23 -16.61
C LYS A 80 3.46 8.52 -17.93
N LEU A 81 3.01 7.28 -17.86
CA LEU A 81 2.50 6.55 -19.02
C LEU A 81 1.18 7.19 -19.51
N ILE A 82 1.15 7.56 -20.78
CA ILE A 82 -0.02 8.16 -21.45
C ILE A 82 -0.72 7.11 -22.31
N GLU A 83 0.04 6.40 -23.14
CA GLU A 83 -0.47 5.36 -24.03
C GLU A 83 0.45 4.13 -24.04
N CYS A 84 -0.16 2.98 -24.30
CA CYS A 84 0.52 1.69 -24.38
C CYS A 84 -0.05 0.93 -25.57
N ASN A 85 0.82 0.41 -26.42
CA ASN A 85 0.50 -0.61 -27.41
C ASN A 85 1.22 -1.89 -27.00
N ALA A 86 0.46 -2.81 -26.40
CA ALA A 86 1.01 -4.07 -25.89
C ALA A 86 1.41 -5.05 -27.02
N GLU A 87 0.83 -4.93 -28.21
CA GLU A 87 1.16 -5.78 -29.36
C GLU A 87 2.49 -5.37 -29.99
N LEU A 88 2.73 -4.07 -30.12
CA LEU A 88 3.99 -3.52 -30.67
C LEU A 88 5.08 -3.31 -29.61
N GLY A 89 4.75 -3.45 -28.32
CA GLY A 89 5.69 -3.17 -27.23
C GLY A 89 5.99 -1.68 -27.02
N THR A 90 5.18 -0.77 -27.59
CA THR A 90 5.43 0.68 -27.58
C THR A 90 4.72 1.39 -26.43
N LEU A 91 5.42 2.33 -25.78
CA LEU A 91 4.91 3.18 -24.71
C LEU A 91 5.09 4.66 -25.07
N ILE A 92 4.05 5.46 -24.81
CA ILE A 92 4.12 6.92 -24.87
C ILE A 92 4.18 7.48 -23.46
N ILE A 93 5.27 8.16 -23.12
CA ILE A 93 5.60 8.59 -21.77
C ILE A 93 5.72 10.12 -21.73
N LYS A 94 4.98 10.75 -20.81
CA LYS A 94 5.14 12.18 -20.52
C LYS A 94 6.07 12.39 -19.33
N SER A 95 7.17 13.09 -19.56
CA SER A 95 8.07 13.59 -18.51
C SER A 95 7.42 14.72 -17.72
N SER A 96 7.66 14.78 -16.41
CA SER A 96 7.21 15.87 -15.55
C SER A 96 7.99 17.17 -15.73
N ARG A 97 9.10 17.15 -16.50
CA ARG A 97 9.85 18.37 -16.82
C ARG A 97 9.06 19.19 -17.83
N SER A 98 8.71 20.42 -17.47
CA SER A 98 7.86 21.31 -18.28
C SER A 98 8.46 21.53 -19.68
N GLY A 99 7.61 21.43 -20.71
CA GLY A 99 7.98 21.76 -22.10
C GLY A 99 8.54 20.62 -22.94
N GLN A 100 8.72 19.42 -22.38
CA GLN A 100 9.13 18.25 -23.17
C GLN A 100 7.94 17.59 -23.87
N LEU A 101 8.12 17.27 -25.15
CA LEU A 101 7.20 16.41 -25.89
C LEU A 101 7.18 15.00 -25.27
N PRO A 102 6.07 14.25 -25.42
CA PRO A 102 6.02 12.84 -25.03
C PRO A 102 7.14 12.04 -25.70
N LEU A 103 7.75 11.15 -24.93
CA LEU A 103 8.77 10.20 -25.37
C LEU A 103 8.08 8.91 -25.83
N GLU A 104 8.48 8.42 -26.99
CA GLU A 104 8.11 7.08 -27.47
C GLU A 104 9.27 6.12 -27.22
N VAL A 105 8.97 4.98 -26.60
CA VAL A 105 9.96 3.94 -26.28
C VAL A 105 9.36 2.55 -26.54
N THR A 106 10.22 1.58 -26.83
CA THR A 106 9.80 0.21 -27.17
C THR A 106 10.48 -0.80 -26.25
N TYR A 107 9.76 -1.85 -25.86
CA TYR A 107 10.23 -2.94 -25.01
C TYR A 107 9.63 -4.27 -25.47
N ASP A 108 10.38 -5.36 -25.26
CA ASP A 108 9.92 -6.72 -25.58
C ASP A 108 8.84 -7.23 -24.61
N LEU A 109 8.82 -6.70 -23.38
CA LEU A 109 7.88 -7.05 -22.34
C LEU A 109 7.44 -5.82 -21.54
N ILE A 110 6.13 -5.66 -21.38
CA ILE A 110 5.53 -4.61 -20.56
C ILE A 110 4.77 -5.27 -19.41
N VAL A 111 5.09 -4.88 -18.17
CA VAL A 111 4.39 -5.35 -16.96
C VAL A 111 3.63 -4.18 -16.35
N GLY A 112 2.29 -4.26 -16.36
CA GLY A 112 1.42 -3.22 -15.80
C GLY A 112 1.14 -3.40 -14.31
N CYS A 113 1.90 -2.72 -13.44
CA CYS A 113 1.62 -2.64 -12.00
C CYS A 113 1.17 -1.21 -11.58
N ASP A 114 0.49 -0.50 -12.46
CA ASP A 114 0.11 0.94 -12.37
C ASP A 114 -1.18 1.20 -11.58
N GLY A 115 -1.53 0.27 -10.71
CA GLY A 115 -2.58 0.42 -9.70
C GLY A 115 -4.00 0.33 -10.23
N ALA A 116 -4.95 0.68 -9.36
CA ALA A 116 -6.37 0.50 -9.61
C ALA A 116 -6.86 1.21 -10.88
N PHE A 117 -6.28 2.35 -11.26
CA PHE A 117 -6.66 3.14 -12.45
C PHE A 117 -5.69 2.98 -13.64
N SER A 118 -5.11 1.78 -13.77
CA SER A 118 -4.13 1.38 -14.78
C SER A 118 -4.40 1.90 -16.20
N THR A 119 -3.38 2.52 -16.81
CA THR A 119 -3.31 2.86 -18.23
C THR A 119 -3.05 1.62 -19.08
N VAL A 120 -2.21 0.69 -18.60
CA VAL A 120 -1.92 -0.57 -19.31
C VAL A 120 -3.21 -1.39 -19.47
N ARG A 121 -4.00 -1.55 -18.42
CA ARG A 121 -5.28 -2.27 -18.47
C ARG A 121 -6.28 -1.63 -19.44
N LYS A 122 -6.32 -0.29 -19.51
CA LYS A 122 -7.19 0.43 -20.45
C LYS A 122 -6.87 0.12 -21.91
N GLN A 123 -5.62 -0.21 -22.23
CA GLN A 123 -5.28 -0.75 -23.55
C GLN A 123 -5.98 -2.10 -23.74
N PHE A 124 -5.72 -3.10 -22.90
CA PHE A 124 -6.32 -4.43 -23.04
C PHE A 124 -7.85 -4.43 -23.10
N MET A 125 -8.52 -3.51 -22.40
CA MET A 125 -9.97 -3.33 -22.47
C MET A 125 -10.51 -2.98 -23.88
N ARG A 126 -9.66 -2.51 -24.80
CA ARG A 126 -10.01 -2.21 -26.19
C ARG A 126 -9.83 -3.42 -27.12
N GLN A 127 -9.21 -4.49 -26.64
CA GLN A 127 -8.96 -5.70 -27.42
C GLN A 127 -10.16 -6.65 -27.35
N THR A 128 -10.23 -7.57 -28.31
CA THR A 128 -11.27 -8.61 -28.30
C THR A 128 -10.99 -9.65 -27.22
N ARG A 129 -12.03 -10.33 -26.72
CA ARG A 129 -11.94 -11.42 -25.73
C ARG A 129 -11.32 -11.00 -24.38
N PHE A 130 -11.54 -9.76 -23.96
CA PHE A 130 -11.15 -9.25 -22.64
C PHE A 130 -12.38 -9.00 -21.76
N ASN A 131 -12.50 -9.74 -20.65
CA ASN A 131 -13.57 -9.51 -19.67
C ASN A 131 -13.09 -8.50 -18.61
N TYR A 132 -13.92 -7.50 -18.32
CA TYR A 132 -13.64 -6.48 -17.31
C TYR A 132 -14.91 -6.05 -16.59
N SER A 133 -14.81 -5.83 -15.28
CA SER A 133 -15.84 -5.18 -14.47
C SER A 133 -15.20 -4.13 -13.57
N HIS A 134 -15.96 -3.07 -13.29
CA HIS A 134 -15.59 -2.04 -12.33
C HIS A 134 -16.84 -1.56 -11.63
N GLU A 135 -16.86 -1.72 -10.31
CA GLU A 135 -17.97 -1.32 -9.45
C GLU A 135 -17.41 -0.49 -8.31
N TYR A 136 -18.00 0.69 -8.09
CA TYR A 136 -17.73 1.46 -6.88
C TYR A 136 -18.66 0.97 -5.78
N ILE A 137 -18.08 0.55 -4.66
CA ILE A 137 -18.85 0.21 -3.47
C ILE A 137 -19.46 1.48 -2.86
N PRO A 138 -20.60 1.38 -2.15
CA PRO A 138 -21.26 2.55 -1.57
C PRO A 138 -20.48 3.18 -0.40
N HIS A 139 -19.52 2.46 0.17
CA HIS A 139 -18.72 2.90 1.31
C HIS A 139 -17.46 3.65 0.83
N GLY A 140 -17.16 4.77 1.49
CA GLY A 140 -15.90 5.49 1.38
C GLY A 140 -14.95 5.15 2.53
N TYR A 141 -13.77 5.76 2.52
CA TYR A 141 -12.87 5.72 3.67
C TYR A 141 -12.26 7.08 3.97
N MET A 142 -11.95 7.33 5.24
CA MET A 142 -11.26 8.54 5.71
C MET A 142 -10.20 8.14 6.74
N GLU A 143 -9.00 8.71 6.63
CA GLU A 143 -7.94 8.46 7.60
C GLU A 143 -8.04 9.44 8.78
N LEU A 144 -7.93 8.89 9.99
CA LEU A 144 -7.87 9.65 11.24
C LEU A 144 -6.58 9.26 11.99
N THR A 145 -6.18 10.00 13.02
CA THR A 145 -4.97 9.69 13.81
C THR A 145 -5.30 9.72 15.31
N ILE A 146 -4.90 8.68 16.07
CA ILE A 146 -4.82 8.78 17.54
C ILE A 146 -3.41 9.22 17.89
N PRO A 147 -3.25 10.35 18.60
CA PRO A 147 -1.96 10.75 19.10
C PRO A 147 -1.48 9.82 20.24
N PRO A 148 -0.16 9.75 20.49
CA PRO A 148 0.37 9.15 21.72
C PRO A 148 -0.30 9.74 22.97
N ARG A 149 -0.36 8.93 24.02
CA ARG A 149 -0.70 9.36 25.38
C ARG A 149 0.56 9.26 26.24
N ASP A 150 0.99 10.38 26.82
CA ASP A 150 2.18 10.44 27.69
C ASP A 150 3.46 9.88 27.03
N GLY A 151 3.58 10.05 25.71
CA GLY A 151 4.73 9.58 24.91
C GLY A 151 4.64 8.12 24.44
N ASP A 152 3.62 7.38 24.86
CA ASP A 152 3.39 5.96 24.51
C ASP A 152 2.08 5.78 23.71
N PHE A 153 1.84 4.57 23.22
CA PHE A 153 0.59 4.22 22.57
C PHE A 153 -0.60 4.45 23.50
N ALA A 154 -1.63 5.13 23.00
CA ALA A 154 -2.86 5.34 23.77
C ALA A 154 -3.71 4.05 23.95
N MET A 155 -3.39 2.98 23.22
CA MET A 155 -4.05 1.67 23.27
C MET A 155 -3.06 0.54 23.06
N GLU A 156 -3.46 -0.71 23.32
CA GLU A 156 -2.61 -1.89 23.22
C GLU A 156 -2.06 -2.10 21.78
N PRO A 157 -0.77 -1.88 21.51
CA PRO A 157 -0.26 -1.76 20.14
C PRO A 157 -0.23 -3.08 19.36
N ASN A 158 -0.28 -4.23 20.02
CA ASN A 158 -0.17 -5.53 19.37
C ASN A 158 -1.52 -6.12 18.94
N TYR A 159 -2.48 -5.25 18.57
CA TYR A 159 -3.80 -5.62 18.10
C TYR A 159 -4.24 -4.79 16.89
N LEU A 160 -5.02 -5.41 16.00
CA LEU A 160 -5.87 -4.66 15.07
C LEU A 160 -7.13 -4.25 15.83
N HIS A 161 -7.30 -2.97 16.14
CA HIS A 161 -8.48 -2.51 16.84
C HIS A 161 -9.65 -2.31 15.87
N ILE A 162 -10.85 -2.75 16.24
CA ILE A 162 -12.05 -2.71 15.39
C ILE A 162 -13.25 -2.21 16.20
N TRP A 163 -13.97 -1.21 15.68
CA TRP A 163 -15.25 -0.72 16.19
C TRP A 163 -16.34 -0.99 15.14
N PRO A 164 -17.03 -2.13 15.20
CA PRO A 164 -18.11 -2.43 14.27
C PRO A 164 -19.40 -1.69 14.67
N ARG A 165 -20.08 -1.04 13.72
CA ARG A 165 -21.35 -0.30 13.93
C ARG A 165 -22.38 -0.57 12.84
N ASN A 166 -22.38 -1.80 12.31
CA ASN A 166 -23.23 -2.29 11.23
C ASN A 166 -23.06 -1.53 9.90
N THR A 167 -23.53 -0.28 9.82
CA THR A 167 -23.48 0.56 8.62
C THR A 167 -22.13 1.26 8.43
N PHE A 168 -21.30 1.30 9.46
CA PHE A 168 -19.93 1.79 9.36
C PHE A 168 -19.00 0.97 10.26
N MET A 169 -17.70 1.07 9.99
CA MET A 169 -16.66 0.40 10.75
C MET A 169 -15.44 1.32 10.90
N MET A 170 -14.81 1.27 12.07
CA MET A 170 -13.52 1.91 12.27
C MET A 170 -12.47 0.84 12.59
N ILE A 171 -11.31 0.92 11.94
CA ILE A 171 -10.15 0.09 12.26
C ILE A 171 -8.93 0.96 12.58
N ALA A 172 -8.15 0.56 13.59
CA ALA A 172 -6.90 1.22 13.95
C ALA A 172 -5.72 0.25 13.84
N LEU A 173 -4.66 0.71 13.17
CA LEU A 173 -3.41 -0.01 13.06
C LEU A 173 -2.30 0.76 13.78
N PRO A 174 -1.41 0.07 14.52
CA PRO A 174 -0.27 0.68 15.20
C PRO A 174 0.76 1.16 14.18
N ASN A 175 1.40 2.30 14.44
CA ASN A 175 2.49 2.82 13.63
C ASN A 175 3.73 3.08 14.51
N MET A 176 4.90 2.96 13.89
CA MET A 176 6.20 3.26 14.52
C MET A 176 6.55 4.76 14.44
N VAL A 177 5.84 5.56 13.62
CA VAL A 177 6.24 6.94 13.27
C VAL A 177 5.48 8.05 14.00
N ILE A 178 6.29 9.04 14.36
CA ILE A 178 6.14 10.25 15.17
C ILE A 178 5.29 11.34 14.48
N THR A 179 4.24 11.84 15.13
CA THR A 179 3.62 13.12 14.74
C THR A 179 4.42 14.27 15.33
N HIS A 180 5.25 14.91 14.50
CA HIS A 180 5.95 16.21 14.66
C HIS A 180 6.34 16.64 16.09
N GLY A 181 7.65 16.54 16.42
CA GLY A 181 8.27 17.36 17.46
C GLY A 181 9.25 16.64 18.38
N HIS A 182 8.88 15.48 18.93
CA HIS A 182 9.75 14.69 19.81
C HIS A 182 9.35 13.23 19.72
N GLY A 183 10.34 12.32 19.68
CA GLY A 183 10.15 10.89 19.46
C GLY A 183 9.05 10.29 20.32
N SER A 184 7.92 9.95 19.70
CA SER A 184 6.76 9.34 20.35
C SER A 184 5.96 8.51 19.35
N VAL A 185 5.30 7.46 19.86
CA VAL A 185 4.73 6.35 19.09
C VAL A 185 3.23 6.56 18.84
N GLY A 186 2.72 6.35 17.62
CA GLY A 186 1.34 6.72 17.25
C GLY A 186 0.53 5.60 16.59
N LEU A 187 -0.81 5.73 16.58
CA LEU A 187 -1.73 4.81 15.88
C LEU A 187 -2.40 5.56 14.71
N GLY A 188 -2.29 5.00 13.49
CA GLY A 188 -2.98 5.50 12.30
C GLY A 188 -4.31 4.78 12.11
N TRP A 189 -5.32 5.45 11.57
CA TRP A 189 -6.64 4.88 11.31
C TRP A 189 -7.01 4.89 9.85
N SER A 190 -7.88 3.95 9.49
CA SER A 190 -8.75 4.09 8.33
C SER A 190 -10.19 3.87 8.80
N LEU A 191 -11.03 4.89 8.71
CA LEU A 191 -12.48 4.80 8.86
C LEU A 191 -13.03 4.24 7.55
N TRP A 192 -13.84 3.19 7.60
CA TRP A 192 -14.57 2.65 6.44
C TRP A 192 -16.06 2.91 6.71
N GLY A 193 -16.66 3.85 5.99
CA GLY A 193 -18.02 4.34 6.23
C GLY A 193 -18.88 4.28 5.00
#